data_AF-A0AAD9TJ67-F1
#
_entry.id   AF-A0AAD9TJ67-F1
#
_cell.length_a   1.000
_cell.length_b   1.000
_cell.length_c   1.000
_cell.angle_alpha   90.00
_cell.angle_beta   90.00
_cell.angle_gamma   90.00
#
_symmetry.space_group_name_H-M   'P 1'
#
loop_
_entity.id
_entity.type
_entity.pdbx_description
1 polymer ?
#
loop_
_entity_poly.entity_id
_entity_poly.type
_entity_poly.pdbx_seq_one_letter_code
_entity_poly.pdbx_strand_id
1 'polypeptide(L)'
;MEAMVKRLEDMKLKCMKRTVDQEDESGTAIDQLFFNDPDGFMIKICNCENLKLVRAGSLGKIKLPSDRHNPPVDLKNNGEKTEKLLDKN
;
A
#
# COMPACT_ATOMS: atom_id res chain seq x y z
N MET A 1 -6.87 -10.41 -6.24
CA MET A 1 -6.91 -11.50 -5.23
C MET A 1 -7.28 -12.85 -5.84
N GLU A 2 -8.36 -12.94 -6.62
CA GLU A 2 -8.92 -14.21 -7.15
C GLU A 2 -7.92 -15.10 -7.91
N ALA A 3 -7.04 -14.53 -8.74
CA ALA A 3 -6.03 -15.32 -9.45
C ALA A 3 -5.06 -16.05 -8.50
N MET A 4 -4.79 -15.49 -7.31
CA MET A 4 -3.97 -16.16 -6.30
C MET A 4 -4.74 -17.28 -5.61
N VAL A 5 -6.01 -17.06 -5.27
CA VAL A 5 -6.88 -18.09 -4.68
C VAL A 5 -6.92 -19.31 -5.58
N LYS A 6 -7.23 -19.12 -6.87
CA LYS A 6 -7.25 -20.19 -7.86
C LYS A 6 -5.93 -20.95 -7.93
N ARG A 7 -4.80 -20.24 -7.94
CA ARG A 7 -3.48 -20.87 -7.99
C ARG A 7 -3.17 -21.69 -6.73
N LEU A 8 -3.60 -21.23 -5.56
CA LEU A 8 -3.43 -21.97 -4.29
C LEU A 8 -4.30 -23.23 -4.27
N GLU A 9 -5.53 -23.15 -4.77
CA GLU A 9 -6.43 -24.30 -4.93
C GLU A 9 -5.85 -25.35 -5.89
N ASP A 10 -5.28 -24.93 -7.03
CA ASP A 10 -4.59 -25.81 -7.99
C ASP A 10 -3.39 -26.51 -7.34
N MET A 11 -2.71 -25.84 -6.40
CA MET A 11 -1.62 -26.39 -5.57
C MET A 11 -2.11 -27.21 -4.38
N LYS A 12 -3.43 -27.36 -4.18
CA LYS A 12 -4.07 -28.04 -3.03
C LYS A 12 -3.71 -27.41 -1.69
N LEU A 13 -3.38 -26.13 -1.67
CA LEU A 13 -3.12 -25.36 -0.45
C LEU A 13 -4.42 -24.73 0.02
N LYS A 14 -4.77 -24.98 1.28
CA LYS A 14 -5.92 -24.32 1.92
C LYS A 14 -5.57 -22.85 2.14
N CYS A 15 -6.48 -21.96 1.75
CA CYS A 15 -6.34 -20.53 1.99
C CYS A 15 -7.60 -19.94 2.61
N MET A 16 -7.44 -18.84 3.34
CA MET A 16 -8.51 -18.07 3.97
C MET A 16 -8.46 -16.63 3.44
N LYS A 17 -9.57 -16.16 2.87
CA LYS A 17 -9.74 -14.76 2.44
C LYS A 17 -10.50 -13.98 3.51
N ARG A 18 -10.10 -12.74 3.75
CA ARG A 18 -10.80 -11.79 4.63
C ARG A 18 -10.70 -10.39 4.02
N THR A 19 -11.80 -9.65 4.03
CA THR A 19 -11.79 -8.21 3.72
C THR A 19 -11.83 -7.44 5.05
N VAL A 20 -10.98 -6.44 5.17
CA VAL A 20 -10.87 -5.57 6.35
C VAL A 20 -11.05 -4.13 5.89
N ASP A 21 -12.07 -3.47 6.41
CA ASP A 21 -12.29 -2.05 6.18
C ASP A 21 -11.38 -1.25 7.12
N GLN A 22 -10.68 -0.24 6.60
CA GLN A 22 -10.01 0.74 7.47
C GLN A 22 -11.03 1.72 8.04
N GLU A 23 -10.89 2.02 9.33
CA GLU A 23 -11.76 2.96 10.07
C GLU A 23 -11.53 4.44 9.69
N ASP A 24 -10.52 4.71 8.87
CA ASP A 24 -10.15 6.03 8.40
C ASP A 24 -11.18 6.56 7.37
N GLU A 25 -11.37 7.88 7.31
CA GLU A 25 -12.34 8.61 6.45
C GLU A 25 -12.25 8.28 4.94
N SER A 26 -11.22 7.55 4.51
CA SER A 26 -11.05 7.08 3.13
C SER A 26 -11.84 5.81 2.77
N GLY A 27 -12.37 5.06 3.75
CA GLY A 27 -13.21 3.87 3.48
C GLY A 27 -12.49 2.76 2.71
N THR A 28 -11.17 2.65 2.88
CA THR A 28 -10.36 1.75 2.07
C THR A 28 -10.47 0.30 2.57
N ALA A 29 -11.09 -0.57 1.77
CA ALA A 29 -11.15 -2.00 2.01
C ALA A 29 -9.86 -2.71 1.56
N ILE A 30 -9.29 -3.55 2.44
CA ILE A 30 -8.14 -4.40 2.17
C ILE A 30 -8.57 -5.86 2.16
N ASP A 31 -8.39 -6.52 1.03
CA ASP A 31 -8.43 -7.96 0.92
C ASP A 31 -7.13 -8.56 1.44
N GLN A 32 -7.26 -9.54 2.31
CA GLN A 32 -6.19 -10.34 2.89
C GLN A 32 -6.43 -11.81 2.54
N LEU A 33 -5.34 -12.50 2.25
CA LEU A 33 -5.29 -13.92 1.93
C LEU A 33 -4.23 -14.57 2.81
N PHE A 34 -4.62 -15.58 3.56
CA PHE A 34 -3.77 -16.34 4.46
C PHE A 34 -3.66 -17.78 3.98
N PHE A 35 -2.46 -18.33 3.94
CA PHE A 35 -2.24 -19.75 3.69
C PHE A 35 -0.93 -20.19 4.33
N ASN A 36 -0.78 -21.50 4.53
CA ASN A 36 0.49 -22.07 4.96
C ASN A 36 1.23 -22.60 3.73
N ASP A 37 2.53 -22.34 3.65
CA ASP A 37 3.38 -22.97 2.66
C ASP A 37 3.68 -24.44 3.05
N PRO A 38 4.33 -25.23 2.17
CA PRO A 38 4.66 -26.62 2.45
C PRO A 38 5.60 -26.82 3.66
N ASP A 39 6.38 -25.80 4.02
CA ASP A 39 7.31 -25.81 5.15
C ASP A 39 6.63 -25.41 6.47
N GLY A 40 5.36 -25.01 6.42
CA GLY A 40 4.53 -24.66 7.57
C GLY A 40 4.57 -23.17 7.95
N PHE A 41 5.20 -22.31 7.14
CA PHE A 41 5.15 -20.86 7.35
C PHE A 41 3.79 -20.30 6.94
N MET A 42 3.23 -19.46 7.81
CA MET A 42 2.01 -18.72 7.51
C MET A 42 2.33 -17.50 6.65
N ILE A 43 1.87 -17.50 5.41
CA ILE A 43 2.01 -16.40 4.46
C ILE A 43 0.71 -15.58 4.46
N LYS A 44 0.86 -14.25 4.59
CA LYS A 44 -0.22 -13.28 4.39
C LYS A 44 0.05 -12.44 3.15
N ILE A 45 -0.91 -12.41 2.23
CA ILE A 45 -0.91 -11.53 1.06
C ILE A 45 -2.06 -10.55 1.22
N CYS A 46 -1.81 -9.26 1.00
CA CYS A 46 -2.86 -8.24 1.02
C CYS A 46 -2.76 -7.34 -0.21
N ASN A 47 -3.89 -6.86 -0.72
CA ASN A 47 -3.86 -5.75 -1.66
C ASN A 47 -3.61 -4.44 -0.89
N CYS A 48 -2.70 -3.61 -1.39
CA CYS A 48 -2.40 -2.31 -0.80
C CYS A 48 -2.63 -1.18 -1.79
N GLU A 49 -3.31 -1.44 -2.91
CA GLU A 49 -3.45 -0.48 -4.03
C GLU A 49 -4.08 0.84 -3.60
N ASN A 50 -4.92 0.83 -2.56
CA ASN A 50 -5.58 2.02 -2.04
C ASN A 50 -4.95 2.54 -0.73
N LEU A 51 -3.92 1.87 -0.21
CA LEU A 51 -3.25 2.28 1.03
C LEU A 51 -2.23 3.37 0.72
N LYS A 52 -2.47 4.59 1.22
CA LYS A 52 -1.54 5.69 1.03
C LYS A 52 -0.23 5.43 1.78
N LEU A 53 0.87 5.29 1.05
CA LEU A 53 2.17 5.13 1.67
C LEU A 53 2.73 6.49 2.09
N VAL A 54 3.01 6.63 3.38
CA VAL A 54 3.74 7.77 3.93
C VAL A 54 5.23 7.43 3.90
N ARG A 55 6.05 8.36 3.39
CA ARG A 55 7.50 8.18 3.43
C ARG A 55 8.00 8.17 4.87
N ALA A 56 8.66 7.10 5.28
CA ALA A 56 9.54 7.15 6.44
C ALA A 56 10.67 8.17 6.15
N GLY A 57 10.94 9.08 7.09
CA GLY A 57 11.73 10.27 6.86
C GLY A 57 13.11 10.04 6.22
N SER A 58 13.44 10.90 5.25
CA SER A 58 14.71 11.07 4.55
C SER A 58 15.32 9.82 3.89
N LEU A 59 15.21 9.72 2.56
CA LEU A 59 16.37 9.75 1.65
C LEU A 59 15.92 9.64 0.19
N GLY A 60 16.12 10.72 -0.57
CA GLY A 60 16.19 10.68 -2.03
C GLY A 60 14.84 10.75 -2.77
N LYS A 61 14.88 11.37 -3.95
CA LYS A 61 13.83 11.40 -4.97
C LYS A 61 13.65 9.99 -5.55
N ILE A 62 13.16 9.03 -4.75
CA ILE A 62 12.80 7.71 -5.25
C ILE A 62 11.62 7.93 -6.21
N LYS A 63 11.91 7.85 -7.52
CA LYS A 63 10.88 7.78 -8.56
C LYS A 63 10.30 6.38 -8.50
N LEU A 64 9.19 6.22 -7.79
CA LEU A 64 8.40 5.00 -7.90
C LEU A 64 7.81 4.97 -9.31
N PRO A 65 7.93 3.86 -10.05
CA PRO A 65 7.28 3.74 -11.35
C PRO A 65 5.78 3.94 -11.14
N SER A 66 5.12 4.73 -12.00
CA SER A 66 3.68 4.99 -11.89
C SER A 66 2.83 3.80 -12.36
N ASP A 67 3.35 2.58 -12.26
CA ASP A 67 2.61 1.39 -12.66
C ASP A 67 1.39 1.16 -11.76
N ARG A 68 0.48 0.32 -12.24
CA ARG A 68 -0.84 0.08 -11.64
C ARG A 68 -0.80 -0.72 -10.32
N HIS A 69 0.39 -1.08 -9.82
CA HIS A 69 0.54 -1.87 -8.60
C HIS A 69 1.19 -1.10 -7.46
N ASN A 70 1.65 0.13 -7.69
CA ASN A 70 2.16 0.98 -6.62
C ASN A 70 1.01 1.75 -5.94
N PRO A 71 0.92 1.71 -4.60
CA PRO A 71 -0.08 2.49 -3.89
C PRO A 71 0.15 3.99 -4.06
N PRO A 72 -0.89 4.84 -3.96
CA PRO A 72 -0.76 6.28 -3.94
C PRO A 72 0.24 6.73 -2.88
N VAL A 73 1.16 7.61 -3.26
CA VAL A 73 2.14 8.21 -2.34
C VAL A 73 1.74 9.65 -2.08
N ASP A 74 1.55 10.01 -0.81
CA ASP A 74 1.25 11.40 -0.42
C ASP A 74 2.53 12.25 -0.52
N LEU A 75 2.61 13.06 -1.56
CA LEU A 75 3.64 14.07 -1.78
C LEU A 75 3.23 15.38 -1.08
N LYS A 76 3.36 15.49 0.24
CA LYS A 76 3.27 16.81 0.88
C LYS A 76 4.47 17.66 0.45
N ASN A 77 4.24 18.67 -0.39
CA ASN A 77 5.24 19.66 -0.78
C ASN A 77 5.59 20.53 0.44
N ASN A 78 6.64 20.16 1.18
CA ASN A 78 7.25 21.05 2.18
C ASN A 78 8.21 22.04 1.51
N GLY A 79 7.66 22.95 0.70
CA GLY A 79 8.49 23.94 0.01
C GLY A 79 7.69 25.12 -0.50
N GLU A 80 7.35 26.05 0.40
CA GLU A 80 7.08 27.46 0.10
C GLU A 80 7.08 28.25 1.42
N LYS A 81 8.28 28.49 1.96
CA LYS A 81 8.54 29.52 2.97
C LYS A 81 9.76 30.33 2.54
N THR A 82 9.63 31.11 1.47
CA THR A 82 10.55 32.21 1.15
C THR A 82 9.87 33.13 0.16
N GLU A 83 9.41 34.29 0.65
CA GLU A 83 9.22 35.59 -0.05
C GLU A 83 7.99 36.33 0.50
N LYS A 84 8.14 36.91 1.69
CA LYS A 84 7.52 38.19 2.06
C LYS A 84 8.47 38.94 3.00
N LEU A 85 9.63 39.31 2.47
CA LEU A 85 10.49 40.31 3.09
C LEU A 85 11.16 41.12 1.99
N LEU A 86 10.38 41.99 1.34
CA LEU A 86 10.80 43.20 0.61
C LEU A 86 9.53 43.70 -0.09
N ASP A 87 8.78 44.54 0.62
CA ASP A 87 8.06 45.69 0.07
C ASP A 87 7.05 46.18 1.10
N LYS A 88 7.50 47.15 1.89
CA LYS A 88 6.75 48.31 2.40
C LYS A 88 7.70 49.13 3.26
N ASN A 89 8.49 49.95 2.57
CA ASN A 89 8.80 51.30 3.06
C ASN A 89 7.51 52.11 3.04
#